data_AF-A0A4P6BIV8-F1
#
_entry.id   AF-A0A4P6BIV8-F1
#
_cell.length_a   1.000
_cell.length_b   1.000
_cell.length_c   1.000
_cell.angle_alpha   90.00
_cell.angle_beta   90.00
_cell.angle_gamma   90.00
#
_symmetry.space_group_name_H-M   'P 1'
#
loop_
_entity.id
_entity.type
_entity.pdbx_description
1 polymer ?
#
loop_
_entity_poly.entity_id
_entity_poly.type
_entity_poly.pdbx_seq_one_letter_code
_entity_poly.pdbx_strand_id
1 'polypeptide(L)'
;MNRNKYLIFIFLGLFSVACLLVVIELTLKKQKVETIQAAAEGTITTKNLTLLERVYEDVDSDGKDESVELYTSAQRGPDGLMGWDDGQRWLLLVRKEGKIFPLFNDYVQLGQIEFWIGIFNKSRIISPDAGDLERHIYVMHTSNIQLADYYWDQKNRCFNKKIVFDSNVSYARSLFRYDPSLIEPELNVK
;
A
#
# COMPACT_ATOMS: atom_id res chain seq x y z
N MET A 1 37.29 -29.72 -38.90
CA MET A 1 36.12 -29.06 -38.29
C MET A 1 36.17 -27.57 -38.66
N ASN A 2 35.22 -27.06 -39.44
CA ASN A 2 35.35 -25.75 -40.10
C ASN A 2 35.31 -24.58 -39.09
N ARG A 3 36.33 -23.72 -39.16
CA ARG A 3 36.50 -22.49 -38.35
C ARG A 3 35.24 -21.62 -38.31
N ASN A 4 34.46 -21.63 -39.40
CA ASN A 4 33.21 -20.88 -39.53
C ASN A 4 32.08 -21.43 -38.64
N LYS A 5 32.05 -22.73 -38.34
CA LYS A 5 31.04 -23.31 -37.44
C LYS A 5 31.28 -22.90 -35.99
N TYR A 6 32.55 -22.77 -35.58
CA TYR A 6 32.93 -22.36 -34.22
C TYR A 6 32.53 -20.90 -33.94
N LEU A 7 32.71 -20.00 -34.92
CA LEU A 7 32.27 -18.61 -34.81
C LEU A 7 30.75 -18.49 -34.63
N ILE A 8 29.96 -19.31 -35.34
CA ILE A 8 28.50 -19.32 -35.20
C ILE A 8 28.07 -19.73 -33.79
N PHE A 9 28.70 -20.76 -33.20
CA PHE A 9 28.38 -21.18 -31.82
C PHE A 9 28.75 -20.12 -30.77
N ILE A 10 29.86 -19.40 -30.97
CA ILE A 10 30.25 -18.30 -30.08
C ILE A 10 29.24 -17.14 -30.15
N PHE A 11 28.82 -16.74 -31.35
CA PHE A 11 27.80 -15.71 -31.52
C PHE A 11 26.45 -16.10 -30.93
N LEU A 12 26.03 -17.37 -31.08
CA LEU A 12 24.77 -17.87 -30.51
C LEU A 12 24.81 -17.88 -28.98
N GLY A 13 25.96 -18.25 -28.39
CA GLY A 13 26.17 -18.22 -26.94
C GLY A 13 26.20 -16.81 -26.35
N LEU A 14 26.82 -15.85 -27.05
CA LEU A 14 26.82 -14.45 -26.63
C LEU A 14 25.41 -13.83 -26.73
N PHE A 15 24.68 -14.16 -27.79
CA PHE A 15 23.30 -13.68 -27.97
C PHE A 15 22.34 -14.24 -26.91
N SER A 16 22.48 -15.52 -26.52
CA SER A 16 21.65 -16.11 -25.48
C SER A 16 21.92 -15.50 -24.10
N VAL A 17 23.18 -15.21 -23.77
CA VAL A 17 23.56 -14.51 -22.53
C VAL A 17 23.02 -13.09 -22.52
N ALA A 18 23.12 -12.35 -23.64
CA ALA A 18 22.55 -11.01 -23.76
C ALA A 18 21.02 -11.01 -23.61
N CYS A 19 20.32 -11.97 -24.23
CA CYS A 19 18.88 -12.16 -24.03
C CYS A 19 18.53 -12.45 -22.56
N LEU A 20 19.32 -13.31 -21.89
CA LEU A 20 19.11 -13.64 -20.48
C LEU A 20 19.25 -12.38 -19.59
N LEU A 21 20.27 -11.56 -19.85
CA LEU A 21 20.51 -10.31 -19.13
C LEU A 21 19.38 -9.30 -19.34
N VAL A 22 18.88 -9.15 -20.56
CA VAL A 22 17.72 -8.28 -20.87
C VAL A 22 16.45 -8.77 -20.17
N VAL A 23 16.21 -10.08 -20.15
CA VAL A 23 15.06 -10.65 -19.43
C VAL A 23 15.19 -10.40 -17.93
N ILE A 24 16.36 -10.60 -17.33
CA ILE A 24 16.60 -10.31 -15.91
C ILE A 24 16.36 -8.83 -15.61
N GLU A 25 16.85 -7.92 -16.44
CA GLU A 25 16.68 -6.48 -16.27
C GLU A 25 15.20 -6.05 -16.40
N LEU A 26 14.47 -6.61 -17.37
CA LEU A 26 13.02 -6.43 -17.50
C LEU A 26 12.24 -7.00 -16.31
N THR A 27 12.73 -8.09 -15.71
CA THR A 27 12.12 -8.69 -14.51
C THR A 27 12.42 -7.87 -13.25
N LEU A 28 13.56 -7.18 -13.18
CA LEU A 28 13.93 -6.27 -12.08
C LEU A 28 13.27 -4.89 -12.19
N LYS A 29 12.88 -4.46 -13.39
CA LYS A 29 12.03 -3.28 -13.60
C LYS A 29 10.63 -3.43 -12.99
N LYS A 30 10.31 -4.61 -12.47
CA LYS A 30 9.02 -5.00 -11.88
C LYS A 30 8.96 -4.57 -10.40
N GLN A 31 8.27 -3.44 -10.17
CA GLN A 31 7.82 -2.89 -8.89
C GLN A 31 8.92 -2.63 -7.84
N LYS A 32 9.24 -1.35 -7.66
CA LYS A 32 10.04 -0.85 -6.52
C LYS A 32 9.29 -1.17 -5.23
N VAL A 33 9.74 -2.21 -4.52
CA VAL A 33 9.32 -2.52 -3.15
C VAL A 33 10.19 -1.69 -2.22
N GLU A 34 9.55 -0.87 -1.38
CA GLU A 34 10.21 -0.06 -0.35
C GLU A 34 10.08 -0.78 0.99
N THR A 35 11.11 -0.71 1.83
CA THR A 35 11.07 -1.32 3.16
C THR A 35 10.87 -0.25 4.24
N ILE A 36 9.87 -0.45 5.09
CA ILE A 36 9.50 0.41 6.21
C ILE A 36 10.01 -0.23 7.51
N GLN A 37 11.07 0.36 8.05
CA GLN A 37 11.68 -0.05 9.32
C GLN A 37 10.94 0.54 10.52
N ALA A 38 11.16 -0.06 11.69
CA ALA A 38 10.74 0.55 12.94
C ALA A 38 11.42 1.92 13.09
N ALA A 39 10.62 2.92 13.42
CA ALA A 39 11.11 4.25 13.73
C ALA A 39 11.99 4.20 15.00
N ALA A 40 13.09 4.95 15.01
CA ALA A 40 13.89 5.11 16.21
C ALA A 40 13.05 5.78 17.31
N GLU A 41 13.34 5.43 18.57
CA GLU A 41 12.58 5.93 19.70
C GLU A 41 12.55 7.47 19.73
N GLY A 42 11.35 8.03 19.94
CA GLY A 42 11.13 9.48 19.97
C GLY A 42 11.07 10.19 18.61
N THR A 43 11.34 9.51 17.48
CA THR A 43 11.30 10.15 16.15
C THR A 43 9.89 10.37 15.61
N ILE A 44 8.95 9.50 15.96
CA ILE A 44 7.53 9.64 15.62
C ILE A 44 6.77 10.04 16.88
N THR A 45 6.06 11.17 16.81
CA THR A 45 5.22 11.68 17.90
C THR A 45 3.79 11.87 17.43
N THR A 46 2.83 11.50 18.28
CA THR A 46 1.40 11.67 18.06
C THR A 46 0.79 12.75 18.95
N LYS A 47 1.59 13.45 19.76
CA LYS A 47 1.11 14.37 20.81
C LYS A 47 0.20 15.49 20.29
N ASN A 48 0.46 15.97 19.08
CA ASN A 48 -0.28 17.07 18.45
C ASN A 48 -1.14 16.57 17.26
N LEU A 49 -1.44 15.27 17.22
CA LEU A 49 -2.27 14.69 16.18
C LEU A 49 -3.56 14.16 16.79
N THR A 50 -4.62 14.24 16.02
CA THR A 50 -5.91 13.66 16.33
C THR A 50 -5.95 12.22 15.84
N LEU A 51 -6.21 11.28 16.74
CA LEU A 51 -6.54 9.89 16.37
C LEU A 51 -7.92 9.86 15.72
N LEU A 52 -7.97 9.34 14.49
CA LEU A 52 -9.20 9.15 13.73
C LEU A 52 -9.71 7.71 13.86
N GLU A 53 -8.82 6.75 13.70
CA GLU A 53 -9.18 5.34 13.68
C GLU A 53 -8.08 4.49 14.33
N ARG A 54 -8.49 3.44 15.04
CA ARG A 54 -7.60 2.40 15.58
C ARG A 54 -8.29 1.05 15.43
N VAL A 55 -7.57 0.11 14.82
CA VAL A 55 -7.97 -1.30 14.70
C VAL A 55 -6.89 -2.16 15.35
N TYR A 56 -7.29 -3.27 15.97
CA TYR A 56 -6.38 -4.28 16.51
C TYR A 56 -6.50 -5.53 15.63
N GLU A 57 -5.38 -5.96 15.07
CA GLU A 57 -5.31 -7.12 14.17
C GLU A 57 -3.89 -7.70 14.21
N ASP A 58 -3.79 -9.02 14.16
CA ASP A 58 -2.55 -9.78 13.99
C ASP A 58 -2.02 -9.59 12.55
N VAL A 59 -1.32 -8.49 12.29
CA VAL A 59 -0.89 -8.11 10.93
C VAL A 59 0.39 -8.82 10.50
N ASP A 60 1.08 -9.46 11.43
CA ASP A 60 2.32 -10.21 11.19
C ASP A 60 2.15 -11.74 11.30
N SER A 61 0.96 -12.19 11.69
CA SER A 61 0.57 -13.59 11.85
C SER A 61 1.34 -14.32 12.97
N ASP A 62 1.74 -13.60 14.02
CA ASP A 62 2.36 -14.17 15.22
C ASP A 62 1.36 -14.58 16.32
N GLY A 63 0.07 -14.34 16.09
CA GLY A 63 -1.02 -14.67 16.99
C GLY A 63 -1.27 -13.62 18.08
N LYS A 64 -0.66 -12.44 17.99
CA LYS A 64 -0.94 -11.29 18.87
C LYS A 64 -1.38 -10.10 18.02
N ASP A 65 -2.40 -9.40 18.50
CA ASP A 65 -2.86 -8.21 17.79
C ASP A 65 -1.87 -7.06 17.92
N GLU A 66 -1.55 -6.45 16.78
CA GLU A 66 -0.97 -5.13 16.69
C GLU A 66 -2.04 -4.05 16.57
N SER A 67 -1.72 -2.81 16.95
CA SER A 67 -2.60 -1.68 16.67
C SER A 67 -2.22 -1.02 15.35
N VAL A 68 -3.16 -0.92 14.42
CA VAL A 68 -3.08 -0.05 13.23
C VAL A 68 -3.80 1.25 13.55
N GLU A 69 -3.10 2.38 13.45
CA GLU A 69 -3.60 3.68 13.94
C GLU A 69 -3.47 4.75 12.86
N LEU A 70 -4.57 5.45 12.59
CA LEU A 70 -4.63 6.58 11.65
C LEU A 70 -4.81 7.89 12.39
N TYR A 71 -3.90 8.82 12.15
CA TYR A 71 -3.86 10.15 12.74
C TYR A 71 -3.88 11.25 11.69
N THR A 72 -4.37 12.43 12.07
CA THR A 72 -4.29 13.66 11.29
C THR A 72 -3.86 14.85 12.15
N SER A 73 -3.25 15.88 11.56
CA SER A 73 -2.99 17.14 12.25
C SER A 73 -4.24 18.01 12.42
N ALA A 74 -5.30 17.75 11.65
CA ALA A 74 -6.57 18.42 11.84
C ALA A 74 -7.08 18.21 13.28
N GLN A 75 -7.73 19.21 13.85
CA GLN A 75 -8.20 19.20 15.23
C GLN A 75 -9.72 19.22 15.28
N ARG A 76 -10.30 18.75 16.39
CA ARG A 76 -11.72 18.91 16.66
C ARG A 76 -12.02 20.32 17.13
N GLY A 77 -13.06 20.93 16.59
CA GLY A 77 -13.57 22.22 17.03
C GLY A 77 -14.33 22.12 18.37
N PRO A 78 -14.80 23.26 18.92
CA PRO A 78 -15.60 23.28 20.14
C PRO A 78 -16.91 22.48 20.05
N ASP A 79 -17.42 22.26 18.84
CA ASP A 79 -18.60 21.46 18.53
C ASP A 79 -18.30 19.95 18.45
N GLY A 80 -17.05 19.54 18.61
CA GLY A 80 -16.59 18.15 18.51
C GLY A 80 -16.43 17.64 17.08
N LEU A 81 -16.77 18.45 16.06
CA LEU A 81 -16.58 18.10 14.66
C LEU A 81 -15.12 18.33 14.24
N MET A 82 -14.67 17.61 13.22
CA MET A 82 -13.33 17.82 12.66
C MET A 82 -13.28 19.13 11.89
N GLY A 83 -12.35 20.02 12.27
CA GLY A 83 -11.99 21.20 11.50
C GLY A 83 -11.01 20.82 10.39
N TRP A 84 -11.55 20.37 9.26
CA TRP A 84 -10.76 20.07 8.07
C TRP A 84 -10.28 21.35 7.38
N ASP A 85 -9.09 21.28 6.80
CA ASP A 85 -8.49 22.34 5.99
C ASP A 85 -8.17 21.77 4.58
N ASP A 86 -7.68 22.62 3.67
CA ASP A 86 -7.27 22.25 2.32
C ASP A 86 -6.07 21.28 2.30
N GLY A 87 -5.40 21.11 3.44
CA GLY A 87 -4.47 20.01 3.65
C GLY A 87 -4.06 19.83 5.11
N GLN A 88 -3.55 18.64 5.40
CA GLN A 88 -3.16 18.24 6.74
C GLN A 88 -2.06 17.18 6.67
N ARG A 89 -1.29 17.07 7.76
CA ARG A 89 -0.40 15.94 7.96
C ARG A 89 -1.24 14.72 8.30
N TRP A 90 -0.98 13.60 7.63
CA TRP A 90 -1.52 12.30 7.97
C TRP A 90 -0.41 11.37 8.44
N LEU A 91 -0.72 10.53 9.42
CA LEU A 91 0.18 9.52 9.95
C LEU A 91 -0.60 8.21 10.11
N LEU A 92 -0.27 7.21 9.31
CA LEU A 92 -0.71 5.83 9.50
C LEU A 92 0.47 5.04 10.04
N LEU A 93 0.27 4.35 11.17
CA LEU A 93 1.32 3.55 11.79
C LEU A 93 0.80 2.23 12.33
N VAL A 94 1.72 1.28 12.49
CA VAL A 94 1.50 0.04 13.24
C VAL A 94 2.33 0.10 14.52
N ARG A 95 1.73 -0.23 15.67
CA ARG A 95 2.48 -0.46 16.91
C ARG A 95 2.57 -1.95 17.18
N LYS A 96 3.81 -2.42 17.33
CA LYS A 96 4.14 -3.82 17.60
C LYS A 96 5.24 -3.90 18.63
N GLU A 97 5.02 -4.60 19.74
CA GLU A 97 6.07 -4.86 20.75
C GLU A 97 6.83 -3.58 21.19
N GLY A 98 6.11 -2.47 21.37
CA GLY A 98 6.70 -1.16 21.73
C GLY A 98 7.40 -0.42 20.59
N LYS A 99 7.49 -1.00 19.39
CA LYS A 99 8.02 -0.36 18.18
C LYS A 99 6.90 0.31 17.38
N ILE A 100 7.27 1.34 16.62
CA ILE A 100 6.36 2.09 15.74
C ILE A 100 6.85 1.91 14.30
N PHE A 101 5.97 1.47 13.42
CA PHE A 101 6.22 1.36 11.98
C PHE A 101 5.35 2.39 11.24
N PRO A 102 5.92 3.52 10.79
CA PRO A 102 5.15 4.55 10.10
C PRO A 102 4.91 4.14 8.64
N LEU A 103 3.75 3.53 8.36
CA LEU A 103 3.39 3.12 6.99
C LEU A 103 3.20 4.33 6.08
N PHE A 104 2.60 5.40 6.60
CA PHE A 104 2.46 6.68 5.90
C PHE A 104 2.71 7.82 6.87
N ASN A 105 3.48 8.84 6.46
CA ASN A 105 3.77 10.00 7.31
C ASN A 105 4.11 11.22 6.44
N ASP A 106 3.08 11.85 5.88
CA ASP A 106 3.27 12.98 4.97
C ASP A 106 2.11 13.97 5.03
N TYR A 107 2.31 15.14 4.43
CA TYR A 107 1.27 16.12 4.20
C TYR A 107 0.45 15.77 2.97
N VAL A 108 -0.87 15.82 3.10
CA VAL A 108 -1.83 15.59 2.01
C VAL A 108 -2.60 16.87 1.76
N GLN A 109 -2.53 17.35 0.52
CA GLN A 109 -3.33 18.47 0.02
C GLN A 109 -4.54 17.92 -0.74
N LEU A 110 -5.74 18.47 -0.47
CA LEU A 110 -7.00 18.15 -1.16
C LEU A 110 -7.29 16.64 -1.22
N GLY A 111 -7.26 15.98 -0.07
CA GLY A 111 -7.58 14.56 0.03
C GLY A 111 -7.38 14.01 1.43
N GLN A 112 -7.44 12.68 1.50
CA GLN A 112 -7.31 11.93 2.74
C GLN A 112 -6.54 10.64 2.53
N ILE A 113 -6.18 10.03 3.66
CA ILE A 113 -5.67 8.66 3.71
C ILE A 113 -6.78 7.76 4.21
N GLU A 114 -7.06 6.72 3.44
CA GLU A 114 -7.94 5.62 3.83
C GLU A 114 -7.12 4.34 3.89
N PHE A 115 -7.50 3.41 4.78
CA PHE A 115 -6.85 2.12 4.85
C PHE A 115 -7.84 0.97 5.05
N TRP A 116 -7.41 -0.23 4.64
CA TRP A 116 -8.13 -1.48 4.85
C TRP A 116 -7.15 -2.58 5.19
N ILE A 117 -7.59 -3.55 5.98
CA ILE A 117 -6.82 -4.76 6.25
C ILE A 117 -7.46 -5.91 5.47
N GLY A 118 -6.69 -6.51 4.57
CA GLY A 118 -7.10 -7.68 3.80
C GLY A 118 -6.45 -8.94 4.34
N ILE A 119 -7.23 -10.01 4.48
CA ILE A 119 -6.78 -11.32 4.95
C ILE A 119 -6.91 -12.31 3.80
N PHE A 120 -5.81 -12.96 3.43
CA PHE A 120 -5.73 -13.78 2.22
C PHE A 120 -5.30 -15.21 2.53
N ASN A 121 -6.11 -16.16 2.10
CA ASN A 121 -5.74 -17.57 2.02
C ASN A 121 -5.13 -17.87 0.63
N LYS A 122 -3.90 -17.42 0.38
CA LYS A 122 -3.24 -17.59 -0.93
C LYS A 122 -3.10 -19.06 -1.32
N SER A 123 -2.85 -19.93 -0.34
CA SER A 123 -2.66 -21.37 -0.52
C SER A 123 -3.99 -22.12 -0.72
N ARG A 124 -5.13 -21.46 -0.56
CA ARG A 124 -6.48 -22.05 -0.65
C ARG A 124 -6.67 -23.26 0.27
N ILE A 125 -6.06 -23.21 1.45
CA ILE A 125 -6.18 -24.25 2.47
C ILE A 125 -7.63 -24.30 2.94
N ILE A 126 -8.19 -25.51 3.07
CA ILE A 126 -9.53 -25.69 3.61
C ILE A 126 -9.44 -25.56 5.14
N SER A 127 -10.17 -24.60 5.71
CA SER A 127 -10.08 -24.24 7.15
C SER A 127 -8.68 -23.79 7.57
N PRO A 128 -8.18 -22.67 7.01
CA PRO A 128 -6.85 -22.16 7.33
C PRO A 128 -6.76 -21.73 8.80
N ASP A 129 -5.64 -22.03 9.45
CA ASP A 129 -5.30 -21.43 10.74
C ASP A 129 -4.73 -20.02 10.52
N ALA A 130 -4.54 -19.25 11.61
CA ALA A 130 -4.02 -17.89 11.52
C ALA A 130 -2.68 -17.81 10.77
N GLY A 131 -1.77 -18.78 10.95
CA GLY A 131 -0.48 -18.81 10.26
C GLY A 131 -0.55 -19.10 8.75
N ASP A 132 -1.69 -19.59 8.27
CA ASP A 132 -1.92 -19.88 6.84
C ASP A 132 -2.44 -18.66 6.07
N LEU A 133 -2.79 -17.58 6.79
CA LEU A 133 -3.40 -16.38 6.26
C LEU A 133 -2.37 -15.26 6.18
N GLU A 134 -2.31 -14.61 5.03
CA GLU A 134 -1.47 -13.42 4.83
C GLU A 134 -2.31 -12.16 5.07
N ARG A 135 -1.82 -11.26 5.91
CA ARG A 135 -2.42 -9.95 6.12
C ARG A 135 -1.71 -8.90 5.30
N HIS A 136 -2.50 -8.04 4.67
CA HIS A 136 -2.02 -6.87 3.97
C HIS A 136 -2.79 -5.64 4.45
N ILE A 137 -2.10 -4.52 4.59
CA ILE A 137 -2.70 -3.21 4.86
C ILE A 137 -2.66 -2.44 3.55
N TYR A 138 -3.83 -2.17 2.99
CA TYR A 138 -3.99 -1.34 1.81
C TYR A 138 -4.19 0.10 2.24
N VAL A 139 -3.50 1.03 1.60
CA VAL A 139 -3.56 2.45 1.91
C VAL A 139 -3.82 3.23 0.63
N MET A 140 -4.93 3.95 0.59
CA MET A 140 -5.31 4.82 -0.52
C MET A 140 -5.00 6.27 -0.18
N HIS A 141 -4.29 6.95 -1.07
CA HIS A 141 -4.18 8.39 -1.07
C HIS A 141 -5.16 8.95 -2.10
N THR A 142 -6.21 9.62 -1.64
CA THR A 142 -7.37 9.94 -2.50
C THR A 142 -7.12 11.11 -3.45
N SER A 143 -6.21 12.03 -3.12
CA SER A 143 -5.91 13.21 -3.95
C SER A 143 -5.23 12.84 -5.27
N ASN A 144 -4.34 11.86 -5.25
CA ASN A 144 -3.57 11.41 -6.41
C ASN A 144 -3.89 9.95 -6.81
N ILE A 145 -5.00 9.41 -6.28
CA ILE A 145 -5.50 8.05 -6.48
C ILE A 145 -4.34 7.04 -6.55
N GLN A 146 -3.60 6.93 -5.45
CA GLN A 146 -2.52 5.96 -5.31
C GLN A 146 -2.90 4.92 -4.25
N LEU A 147 -2.81 3.65 -4.62
CA LEU A 147 -3.02 2.54 -3.69
C LEU A 147 -1.68 1.84 -3.43
N ALA A 148 -1.31 1.79 -2.15
CA ALA A 148 -0.15 1.06 -1.67
C ALA A 148 -0.59 -0.17 -0.87
N ASP A 149 0.14 -1.25 -1.05
CA ASP A 149 0.02 -2.52 -0.34
C ASP A 149 1.21 -2.65 0.63
N TYR A 150 0.91 -2.76 1.92
CA TYR A 150 1.89 -3.01 2.98
C TYR A 150 1.71 -4.41 3.55
N TYR A 151 2.79 -5.17 3.63
CA TYR A 151 2.77 -6.53 4.18
C TYR A 151 4.03 -6.79 5.00
N TRP A 152 3.91 -7.66 6.00
CA TRP A 152 5.00 -7.96 6.92
C TRP A 152 6.05 -8.88 6.29
N ASP A 153 7.32 -8.54 6.48
CA ASP A 153 8.48 -9.37 6.15
C ASP A 153 9.00 -10.04 7.42
N GLN A 154 8.65 -11.31 7.60
CA GLN A 154 9.02 -12.08 8.78
C GLN A 154 10.54 -12.22 8.95
N LYS A 155 11.30 -12.25 7.86
CA LYS A 155 12.75 -12.44 7.90
C LYS A 155 13.45 -11.17 8.36
N ASN A 156 13.04 -10.02 7.82
CA ASN A 156 13.68 -8.73 8.11
C ASN A 156 13.00 -7.97 9.25
N ARG A 157 11.87 -8.47 9.77
CA ARG A 157 11.05 -7.89 10.84
C ARG A 157 10.66 -6.44 10.55
N CYS A 158 10.15 -6.19 9.35
CA CYS A 158 9.76 -4.88 8.84
C CYS A 158 8.55 -4.99 7.90
N PHE A 159 7.94 -3.86 7.56
CA PHE A 159 6.90 -3.84 6.51
C PHE A 159 7.54 -3.58 5.14
N ASN A 160 7.05 -4.26 4.11
CA ASN A 160 7.32 -3.93 2.72
C ASN A 160 6.14 -3.16 2.16
N LYS A 161 6.43 -2.06 1.46
CA LYS A 161 5.48 -1.22 0.74
C LYS A 161 5.60 -1.46 -0.75
N LYS A 162 4.47 -1.64 -1.40
CA LYS A 162 4.36 -1.84 -2.84
C LYS A 162 3.26 -0.97 -3.40
N ILE A 163 3.58 -0.12 -4.38
CA ILE A 163 2.55 0.62 -5.11
C ILE A 163 1.84 -0.35 -6.07
N VAL A 164 0.54 -0.57 -5.84
CA VAL A 164 -0.31 -1.46 -6.65
C VAL A 164 -1.12 -0.69 -7.67
N PHE A 165 -1.40 0.60 -7.41
CA PHE A 165 -2.02 1.51 -8.37
C PHE A 165 -1.49 2.93 -8.17
N ASP A 166 -1.29 3.66 -9.27
CA ASP A 166 -0.87 5.07 -9.27
C ASP A 166 -1.41 5.77 -10.52
N SER A 167 -2.32 6.73 -10.34
CA SER A 167 -2.91 7.45 -11.47
C SER A 167 -1.96 8.43 -12.16
N ASN A 168 -0.83 8.81 -11.54
CA ASN A 168 0.16 9.69 -12.19
C ASN A 168 0.97 8.96 -13.27
N VAL A 169 1.02 7.63 -13.19
CA VAL A 169 1.80 6.79 -14.11
C VAL A 169 0.90 5.84 -14.92
N SER A 170 -0.37 5.70 -14.53
CA SER A 170 -1.35 4.82 -15.17
C SER A 170 -2.45 5.63 -15.86
N TYR A 171 -2.70 5.35 -17.14
CA TYR A 171 -3.85 5.92 -17.84
C TYR A 171 -5.14 5.24 -17.38
N ALA A 172 -5.85 5.86 -16.44
CA ALA A 172 -7.22 5.49 -16.11
C ALA A 172 -8.19 6.39 -16.90
N ARG A 173 -8.99 5.80 -17.78
CA ARG A 173 -10.11 6.50 -18.42
C ARG A 173 -11.36 6.21 -17.60
N SER A 174 -11.86 7.24 -16.90
CA SER A 174 -13.23 7.16 -16.38
C SER A 174 -14.21 7.14 -17.56
N LEU A 175 -15.03 6.10 -17.63
CA LEU A 175 -16.16 6.01 -18.57
C LEU A 175 -17.45 6.58 -17.98
N PHE A 176 -17.38 7.19 -16.79
CA PHE A 176 -18.56 7.79 -16.17
C PHE A 176 -18.92 9.07 -16.92
N ARG A 177 -19.96 8.98 -17.75
CA ARG A 177 -20.63 10.14 -18.33
C ARG A 177 -21.89 10.34 -17.51
N TYR A 178 -21.97 11.45 -16.79
CA TYR A 178 -23.19 11.84 -16.11
C TYR A 178 -24.31 11.95 -17.15
N ASP A 179 -25.30 11.07 -17.03
CA ASP A 179 -26.50 11.08 -17.85
C ASP A 179 -27.69 11.50 -16.98
N PRO A 180 -28.11 12.78 -17.04
CA PRO A 180 -29.23 13.28 -16.24
C PRO A 180 -30.56 12.61 -16.60
N SER A 181 -30.65 11.87 -17.71
CA SER A 181 -31.87 11.12 -18.07
C SER A 181 -32.10 9.86 -17.23
N LEU A 182 -31.10 9.43 -16.44
CA LEU A 182 -31.19 8.29 -15.52
C LEU A 182 -31.62 8.68 -14.10
N ILE A 183 -31.93 9.95 -13.85
CA ILE A 183 -32.50 10.39 -12.57
C ILE A 183 -33.96 9.96 -12.57
N GLU A 184 -34.29 8.93 -11.78
CA GLU A 184 -35.68 8.56 -11.55
C GLU A 184 -36.40 9.74 -10.87
N PRO A 185 -37.56 10.18 -11.40
CA PRO A 185 -38.30 11.28 -10.80
C PRO A 185 -38.72 10.86 -9.39
N GLU A 186 -38.49 11.74 -8.41
CA GLU A 186 -38.95 11.52 -7.05
C GLU A 186 -40.44 11.18 -7.07
N LEU A 187 -40.78 10.00 -6.56
CA LEU A 187 -42.16 9.62 -6.29
C LEU A 187 -42.71 10.62 -5.29
N ASN A 188 -43.43 11.62 -5.79
CA ASN A 188 -44.24 12.52 -4.98
C ASN A 188 -45.24 11.67 -4.19
N VAL A 189 -44.88 11.34 -2.95
CA VAL A 189 -45.79 10.76 -1.98
C VAL A 189 -46.77 11.87 -1.60
N LYS A 190 -48.01 11.73 -2.09
CA LYS A 190 -49.15 12.56 -1.70
C LYS A 190 -49.50 12.39 -0.23
#